data_AF-A0A0M8SQT3-F1
#
_entry.id   AF-A0A0M8SQT3-F1
#
_cell.length_a   1.000
_cell.length_b   1.000
_cell.length_c   1.000
_cell.angle_alpha   90.00
_cell.angle_beta   90.00
_cell.angle_gamma   90.00
#
_symmetry.space_group_name_H-M   'P 1'
#
loop_
_entity.id
_entity.type
_entity.pdbx_description
1 polymer ?
#
loop_
_entity_poly.entity_id
_entity_poly.type
_entity_poly.pdbx_seq_one_letter_code
_entity_poly.pdbx_strand_id
1 'polypeptide(L)'
;MTLRAVAEEAGVRLGHLQYYFPARAALLSALLERVLSSSLERVTALTVAPTHGSGYEALLDSLLSDHDDPRLVRLFTEVWALAAHDDEAASAVRAFYDQYVTHVAAFLRDRAPGLTVAEAHHRAEVFVMLMEGSALFRSGITGRRTAGTDARLRETVLALLEGDVRP
;
A
#
# COMPACT_ATOMS: atom_id res chain seq x y z
N MET A 1 18.31 -5.97 -2.12
CA MET A 1 18.26 -6.80 -0.89
C MET A 1 18.68 -8.25 -1.18
N THR A 2 19.59 -8.87 -0.41
CA THR A 2 19.90 -10.31 -0.49
C THR A 2 19.66 -10.98 0.88
N LEU A 3 19.40 -12.29 0.92
CA LEU A 3 19.25 -13.01 2.20
C LEU A 3 20.48 -12.87 3.11
N ARG A 4 21.68 -12.80 2.52
CA ARG A 4 22.92 -12.57 3.27
C ARG A 4 22.96 -11.18 3.91
N ALA A 5 22.66 -10.13 3.14
CA ALA A 5 22.60 -8.77 3.67
C ALA A 5 21.55 -8.62 4.78
N VAL A 6 20.40 -9.29 4.64
CA VAL A 6 19.36 -9.31 5.68
C VAL A 6 19.84 -10.06 6.93
N ALA A 7 20.51 -11.20 6.78
CA ALA A 7 21.05 -11.95 7.91
C ALA A 7 22.11 -11.15 8.67
N GLU A 8 23.00 -10.46 7.95
CA GLU A 8 24.02 -9.57 8.52
C GLU A 8 23.39 -8.42 9.30
N GLU A 9 22.42 -7.70 8.71
CA GLU A 9 21.72 -6.59 9.37
C GLU A 9 20.92 -7.06 10.60
N ALA A 10 20.27 -8.22 10.52
CA ALA A 10 19.50 -8.79 11.62
C ALA A 10 20.36 -9.46 12.71
N GLY A 11 21.69 -9.53 12.52
CA GLY A 11 22.59 -10.19 13.46
C GLY A 11 22.37 -11.70 13.59
N VAL A 12 21.75 -12.34 12.59
CA VAL A 12 21.46 -13.79 12.59
C VAL A 12 22.37 -14.54 11.62
N ARG A 13 22.58 -15.83 11.89
CA ARG A 13 23.31 -16.69 10.95
C ARG A 13 22.48 -16.88 9.68
N LEU A 14 23.13 -16.84 8.51
CA LEU A 14 22.45 -17.07 7.22
C LEU A 14 21.66 -18.39 7.21
N GLY A 15 22.22 -19.48 7.76
CA GLY A 15 21.51 -20.76 7.85
C GLY A 15 20.26 -20.72 8.74
N HIS A 16 20.24 -19.87 9.78
CA HIS A 16 19.05 -19.67 10.60
C HIS A 16 17.99 -18.87 9.85
N LEU A 17 18.38 -17.82 9.11
CA LEU A 17 17.45 -17.08 8.26
C LEU A 17 16.85 -17.98 7.17
N GLN A 18 17.69 -18.79 6.51
CA GLN A 18 17.26 -19.72 5.45
C GLN A 18 16.38 -20.86 5.95
N TYR A 19 16.47 -21.22 7.24
CA TYR A 19 15.55 -22.18 7.86
C TYR A 19 14.11 -21.66 7.85
N TYR A 20 13.89 -20.36 8.10
CA TYR A 20 12.58 -19.72 8.05
C TYR A 20 12.19 -19.23 6.65
N PHE A 21 13.18 -18.76 5.88
CA PHE A 21 12.99 -18.17 4.56
C PHE A 21 13.91 -18.86 3.54
N PRO A 22 13.50 -20.02 3.01
CA PRO A 22 14.35 -20.83 2.14
C PRO A 22 14.71 -20.13 0.83
N ALA A 23 13.87 -19.19 0.38
CA ALA A 23 14.10 -18.36 -0.80
C ALA A 23 13.90 -16.86 -0.48
N ARG A 24 14.49 -16.01 -1.33
CA ARG A 24 14.33 -14.55 -1.24
C ARG A 24 12.85 -14.14 -1.37
N ALA A 25 12.09 -14.83 -2.21
CA ALA A 25 10.66 -14.60 -2.37
C ALA A 25 9.87 -14.93 -1.11
N ALA A 26 10.22 -16.00 -0.38
CA ALA A 26 9.57 -16.32 0.91
C ALA A 26 9.77 -15.21 1.95
N LEU A 27 10.98 -14.64 2.03
CA LEU A 27 11.25 -13.48 2.88
C LEU A 27 10.44 -12.26 2.42
N LEU A 28 10.37 -12.02 1.10
CA LEU A 28 9.60 -10.91 0.53
C LEU A 28 8.11 -11.05 0.84
N SER A 29 7.52 -12.23 0.67
CA SER A 29 6.11 -12.49 0.99
C SER A 29 5.82 -12.20 2.46
N ALA A 30 6.65 -12.71 3.38
CA ALA A 30 6.48 -12.45 4.81
C ALA A 30 6.62 -10.96 5.16
N LEU A 31 7.53 -10.25 4.50
CA LEU A 31 7.68 -8.80 4.65
C LEU A 31 6.44 -8.05 4.17
N LEU A 32 5.94 -8.36 2.98
CA LEU A 32 4.75 -7.74 2.41
C LEU A 32 3.50 -8.02 3.24
N GLU A 33 3.33 -9.25 3.74
CA GLU A 33 2.24 -9.62 4.65
C GLU A 33 2.30 -8.79 5.94
N ARG A 34 3.49 -8.61 6.52
CA ARG A 34 3.69 -7.77 7.71
C ARG A 34 3.36 -6.31 7.45
N VAL A 35 3.76 -5.77 6.29
CA VAL A 35 3.45 -4.40 5.87
C VAL A 35 1.94 -4.21 5.71
N LEU A 36 1.26 -5.16 5.04
CA LEU A 36 -0.18 -5.13 4.86
C LEU A 36 -0.91 -5.14 6.20
N SER A 37 -0.60 -6.12 7.06
CA SER A 37 -1.20 -6.25 8.39
C SER A 37 -1.04 -4.96 9.21
N SER A 38 0.15 -4.36 9.21
CA SER A 38 0.39 -3.11 9.93
C SER A 38 -0.41 -1.93 9.35
N SER A 39 -0.55 -1.85 8.02
CA SER A 39 -1.36 -0.81 7.38
C SER A 39 -2.84 -0.96 7.72
N LEU A 40 -3.38 -2.19 7.64
CA LEU A 40 -4.78 -2.48 7.98
C LEU A 40 -5.10 -2.19 9.45
N GLU A 41 -4.19 -2.49 10.37
CA GLU A 41 -4.33 -2.15 11.79
C GLU A 41 -4.44 -0.64 12.01
N ARG A 42 -3.59 0.16 11.33
CA ARG A 42 -3.65 1.64 11.38
C ARG A 42 -4.97 2.17 10.85
N VAL A 43 -5.39 1.69 9.67
CA VAL A 43 -6.66 2.10 9.05
C VAL A 43 -7.84 1.73 9.95
N THR A 44 -7.86 0.55 10.53
CA THR A 44 -8.92 0.11 11.45
C THR A 44 -8.98 1.02 12.68
N ALA A 45 -7.83 1.35 13.28
CA ALA A 45 -7.79 2.23 14.44
C ALA A 45 -8.33 3.65 14.14
N LEU A 46 -8.04 4.17 12.94
CA LEU A 46 -8.47 5.51 12.51
C LEU A 46 -9.94 5.57 12.11
N THR A 47 -10.48 4.48 11.54
CA THR A 47 -11.84 4.42 11.00
C THR A 47 -12.91 4.06 12.04
N VAL A 48 -12.50 3.53 13.20
CA VAL A 48 -13.39 3.28 14.36
C VAL A 48 -13.64 4.55 15.19
N ALA A 49 -12.81 5.59 15.05
CA ALA A 49 -12.99 6.83 15.79
C ALA A 49 -14.20 7.63 15.27
N PRO A 50 -15.19 7.98 16.13
CA PRO A 50 -16.45 8.63 15.70
C PRO A 50 -16.30 10.06 15.17
N THR A 51 -15.08 10.60 15.11
CA THR A 51 -14.77 11.97 14.70
C THR A 51 -14.54 12.15 13.19
N HIS A 52 -14.42 11.07 12.41
CA HIS A 52 -14.07 11.12 10.98
C HIS A 52 -15.22 10.69 10.07
N GLY A 53 -16.26 11.52 9.93
CA GLY A 53 -17.26 11.47 8.84
C GLY A 53 -17.54 10.09 8.21
N SER A 54 -17.32 9.98 6.89
CA SER A 54 -17.43 8.74 6.10
C SER A 54 -16.24 7.78 6.31
N GLY A 55 -15.16 8.24 6.93
CA GLY A 55 -13.91 7.51 7.13
C GLY A 55 -12.96 7.51 5.92
N TYR A 56 -13.37 8.09 4.77
CA TYR A 56 -12.52 8.18 3.58
C TYR A 56 -11.31 9.09 3.80
N GLU A 57 -11.49 10.21 4.51
CA GLU A 57 -10.39 11.11 4.87
C GLU A 57 -9.40 10.44 5.81
N ALA A 58 -9.88 9.65 6.77
CA ALA A 58 -9.03 8.93 7.71
C ALA A 58 -8.21 7.83 7.00
N LEU A 59 -8.83 7.09 6.07
CA LEU A 59 -8.12 6.15 5.20
C LEU A 59 -7.03 6.87 4.40
N LEU A 60 -7.39 7.99 3.78
CA LEU A 60 -6.47 8.76 2.96
C LEU A 60 -5.31 9.34 3.79
N ASP A 61 -5.57 9.91 4.96
CA ASP A 61 -4.52 10.42 5.85
C ASP A 61 -3.55 9.32 6.28
N SER A 62 -4.07 8.12 6.59
CA SER A 62 -3.24 6.97 6.95
C SER A 62 -2.23 6.63 5.85
N LEU A 63 -2.71 6.57 4.61
CA LEU A 63 -1.88 6.18 3.47
C LEU A 63 -0.98 7.31 3.00
N LEU A 64 -1.46 8.56 3.06
CA LEU A 64 -0.61 9.71 2.74
C LEU A 64 0.55 9.83 3.75
N SER A 65 0.34 9.45 5.01
CA SER A 65 1.40 9.36 6.03
C SER A 65 2.40 8.25 5.74
N ASP A 66 1.97 7.13 5.15
CA ASP A 66 2.87 6.05 4.74
C ASP A 66 3.84 6.55 3.65
N HIS A 67 3.40 7.45 2.76
CA HIS A 67 4.27 8.05 1.74
C HIS A 67 5.29 9.05 2.32
N ASP A 68 5.07 9.53 3.54
CA ASP A 68 5.99 10.43 4.23
C ASP A 68 7.10 9.65 4.98
N ASP A 69 7.03 8.31 5.10
CA ASP A 69 8.16 7.49 5.58
C ASP A 69 9.11 7.14 4.42
N PRO A 70 10.30 7.75 4.34
CA PRO A 70 11.23 7.50 3.24
C PRO A 70 11.72 6.05 3.18
N ARG A 71 11.71 5.33 4.30
CA ARG A 71 12.11 3.91 4.36
C ARG A 71 11.06 3.04 3.69
N LEU A 72 9.78 3.34 3.89
CA LEU A 72 8.69 2.58 3.31
C LEU A 72 8.64 2.79 1.79
N VAL A 73 8.75 4.04 1.33
CA VAL A 73 8.77 4.32 -0.12
C VAL A 73 9.99 3.72 -0.80
N ARG A 74 11.17 3.81 -0.16
CA ARG A 74 12.37 3.13 -0.67
C ARG A 74 12.17 1.62 -0.73
N LEU A 75 11.58 1.02 0.30
CA LEU A 75 11.29 -0.42 0.33
C LEU A 75 10.44 -0.83 -0.89
N PHE A 76 9.31 -0.18 -1.12
CA PHE A 76 8.44 -0.50 -2.26
C PHE A 76 9.12 -0.27 -3.61
N THR A 77 9.94 0.79 -3.72
CA THR A 77 10.76 1.03 -4.92
C THR A 77 11.70 -0.15 -5.21
N GLU A 78 12.41 -0.65 -4.19
CA GLU A 78 13.30 -1.81 -4.34
C GLU A 78 12.53 -3.11 -4.62
N VAL A 79 11.33 -3.26 -4.06
CA VAL A 79 10.45 -4.41 -4.29
C VAL A 79 9.93 -4.43 -5.72
N TRP A 80 9.47 -3.31 -6.27
CA TRP A 80 9.02 -3.24 -7.67
C TRP A 80 10.17 -3.47 -8.64
N ALA A 81 11.35 -2.89 -8.38
CA ALA A 81 12.53 -3.13 -9.20
C ALA A 81 12.93 -4.62 -9.21
N LEU A 82 12.78 -5.32 -8.08
CA LEU A 82 12.99 -6.77 -8.02
C LEU A 82 11.92 -7.52 -8.83
N ALA A 83 10.64 -7.23 -8.59
CA ALA A 83 9.51 -7.89 -9.25
C ALA A 83 9.54 -7.73 -10.78
N ALA A 84 10.11 -6.64 -11.30
CA ALA A 84 10.30 -6.45 -12.74
C ALA A 84 11.22 -7.48 -13.41
N HIS A 85 12.01 -8.23 -12.62
CA HIS A 85 13.03 -9.14 -13.13
C HIS A 85 12.98 -10.55 -12.50
N ASP A 86 12.03 -10.82 -11.61
CA ASP A 86 11.92 -12.07 -10.84
C ASP A 86 10.44 -12.45 -10.70
N ASP A 87 10.03 -13.54 -11.36
CA ASP A 87 8.63 -13.98 -11.42
C ASP A 87 8.05 -14.40 -10.07
N GLU A 88 8.88 -14.96 -9.18
CA GLU A 88 8.45 -15.39 -7.85
C GLU A 88 8.20 -14.16 -6.96
N ALA A 89 9.10 -13.16 -7.04
CA ALA A 89 8.90 -11.87 -6.40
C ALA A 89 7.67 -11.13 -6.97
N ALA A 90 7.49 -11.15 -8.29
CA ALA A 90 6.32 -10.55 -8.94
C ALA A 90 5.01 -11.20 -8.48
N SER A 91 5.02 -12.53 -8.27
CA SER A 91 3.88 -13.26 -7.71
C SER A 91 3.54 -12.81 -6.29
N ALA A 92 4.56 -12.66 -5.43
CA ALA A 92 4.37 -12.16 -4.07
C ALA A 92 3.81 -10.72 -4.03
N VAL A 93 4.31 -9.85 -4.90
CA VAL A 93 3.83 -8.47 -5.03
C VAL A 93 2.39 -8.41 -5.53
N ARG A 94 2.02 -9.21 -6.54
CA ARG A 94 0.62 -9.30 -7.00
C ARG A 94 -0.31 -9.78 -5.90
N ALA A 95 0.06 -10.83 -5.17
CA ALA A 95 -0.73 -11.35 -4.06
C ALA A 95 -0.94 -10.30 -2.94
N PHE A 96 0.07 -9.48 -2.66
CA PHE A 96 -0.06 -8.35 -1.74
C PHE A 96 -1.08 -7.31 -2.24
N TYR A 97 -0.98 -6.90 -3.51
CA TYR A 97 -1.90 -5.90 -4.08
C TYR A 97 -3.32 -6.41 -4.20
N ASP A 98 -3.53 -7.68 -4.57
CA ASP A 98 -4.85 -8.29 -4.64
C ASP A 98 -5.56 -8.26 -3.28
N GLN A 99 -4.83 -8.59 -2.21
CA GLN A 99 -5.35 -8.50 -0.84
C GLN A 99 -5.65 -7.05 -0.46
N TYR A 100 -4.73 -6.13 -0.77
CA TYR A 100 -4.90 -4.72 -0.43
C TYR A 100 -6.12 -4.09 -1.15
N VAL A 101 -6.28 -4.33 -2.45
CA VAL A 101 -7.45 -3.92 -3.23
C VAL A 101 -8.73 -4.55 -2.67
N THR A 102 -8.70 -5.83 -2.29
CA THR A 102 -9.84 -6.51 -1.67
C THR A 102 -10.28 -5.81 -0.37
N HIS A 103 -9.31 -5.42 0.47
CA HIS A 103 -9.61 -4.71 1.72
C HIS A 103 -10.18 -3.31 1.47
N VAL A 104 -9.63 -2.55 0.54
CA VAL A 104 -10.18 -1.23 0.17
C VAL A 104 -11.57 -1.37 -0.43
N ALA A 105 -11.82 -2.36 -1.30
CA ALA A 105 -13.12 -2.60 -1.89
C ALA A 105 -14.19 -2.97 -0.83
N ALA A 106 -13.83 -3.80 0.17
CA ALA A 106 -14.70 -4.10 1.30
C ALA A 106 -15.03 -2.82 2.09
N PHE A 107 -14.02 -2.01 2.39
CA PHE A 107 -14.19 -0.74 3.08
C PHE A 107 -15.14 0.21 2.34
N LEU A 108 -15.03 0.30 1.01
CA LEU A 108 -15.94 1.10 0.17
C LEU A 108 -17.39 0.59 0.25
N ARG A 109 -17.60 -0.73 0.15
CA ARG A 109 -18.94 -1.33 0.15
C ARG A 109 -19.66 -1.19 1.49
N ASP A 110 -18.94 -1.27 2.60
CA ASP A 110 -19.50 -1.07 3.94
C ASP A 110 -20.11 0.34 4.11
N ARG A 111 -19.65 1.31 3.31
CA ARG A 111 -20.01 2.73 3.40
C ARG A 111 -20.91 3.20 2.26
N ALA A 112 -20.97 2.45 1.17
CA ALA A 112 -21.83 2.73 0.01
C ALA A 112 -22.72 1.51 -0.30
N PRO A 113 -23.89 1.37 0.35
CA PRO A 113 -24.76 0.20 0.19
C PRO A 113 -25.26 -0.06 -1.24
N GLY A 114 -25.24 0.96 -2.11
CA GLY A 114 -25.59 0.83 -3.53
C GLY A 114 -24.45 0.41 -4.44
N LEU A 115 -23.22 0.25 -3.92
CA LEU A 115 -22.04 -0.06 -4.71
C LEU A 115 -21.95 -1.56 -5.02
N THR A 116 -21.88 -1.89 -6.31
CA THR A 116 -21.71 -3.28 -6.73
C THR A 116 -20.32 -3.80 -6.37
N VAL A 117 -20.15 -5.13 -6.29
CA VAL A 117 -18.85 -5.76 -6.01
C VAL A 117 -17.79 -5.34 -7.03
N ALA A 118 -18.14 -5.40 -8.32
CA ALA A 118 -17.24 -5.07 -9.41
C ALA A 118 -16.83 -3.59 -9.37
N GLU A 119 -17.78 -2.68 -9.17
CA GLU A 119 -17.49 -1.25 -9.10
C GLU A 119 -16.61 -0.90 -7.89
N ALA A 120 -16.87 -1.49 -6.73
CA ALA A 120 -16.02 -1.31 -5.56
C ALA A 120 -14.58 -1.78 -5.82
N HIS A 121 -14.43 -2.91 -6.50
CA HIS A 121 -13.12 -3.45 -6.84
C HIS A 121 -12.38 -2.55 -7.84
N HIS A 122 -13.03 -2.09 -8.91
CA HIS A 122 -12.42 -1.18 -9.88
C HIS A 122 -12.00 0.15 -9.23
N ARG A 123 -12.86 0.74 -8.38
CA ARG A 123 -12.51 1.97 -7.65
C ARG A 123 -11.34 1.78 -6.70
N ALA A 124 -11.34 0.67 -5.95
CA ALA A 124 -10.24 0.32 -5.07
C ALA A 124 -8.93 0.14 -5.84
N GLU A 125 -8.98 -0.51 -7.00
CA GLU A 125 -7.81 -0.72 -7.85
C GLU A 125 -7.25 0.61 -8.39
N VAL A 126 -8.11 1.48 -8.95
CA VAL A 126 -7.70 2.81 -9.41
C VAL A 126 -7.17 3.66 -8.26
N PHE A 127 -7.79 3.58 -7.09
CA PHE A 127 -7.31 4.24 -5.88
C PHE A 127 -5.89 3.78 -5.52
N VAL A 128 -5.63 2.48 -5.46
CA VAL A 128 -4.29 1.94 -5.17
C VAL A 128 -3.29 2.41 -6.23
N MET A 129 -3.63 2.37 -7.52
CA MET A 129 -2.78 2.88 -8.60
C MET A 129 -2.40 4.36 -8.40
N LEU A 130 -3.38 5.20 -8.04
CA LEU A 130 -3.15 6.63 -7.76
C LEU A 130 -2.25 6.82 -6.54
N MET A 131 -2.46 6.05 -5.48
CA MET A 131 -1.65 6.14 -4.27
C MET A 131 -0.19 5.77 -4.55
N GLU A 132 0.06 4.66 -5.24
CA GLU A 132 1.43 4.23 -5.57
C GLU A 132 2.14 5.21 -6.50
N GLY A 133 1.43 5.70 -7.52
CA GLY A 133 1.95 6.78 -8.36
C GLY A 133 2.29 8.02 -7.54
N SER A 134 1.41 8.44 -6.64
CA SER A 134 1.63 9.62 -5.80
C SER A 134 2.80 9.46 -4.83
N ALA A 135 3.05 8.25 -4.30
CA ALA A 135 4.14 7.99 -3.37
C ALA A 135 5.51 8.34 -4.00
N LEU A 136 5.72 8.00 -5.27
CA LEU A 136 6.94 8.34 -6.02
C LEU A 136 7.15 9.85 -6.21
N PHE A 137 6.06 10.60 -6.47
CA PHE A 137 6.12 12.05 -6.67
C PHE A 137 6.13 12.86 -5.38
N ARG A 138 5.65 12.29 -4.26
CA ARG A 138 5.66 12.93 -2.93
C ARG A 138 6.97 12.69 -2.18
N SER A 139 7.60 11.53 -2.36
CA SER A 139 8.78 11.08 -1.59
C SER A 139 10.11 11.73 -1.94
N GLY A 140 10.20 12.54 -3.01
CA GLY A 140 11.48 13.09 -3.48
C GLY A 140 12.20 12.22 -4.51
N ILE A 141 11.73 10.99 -4.77
CA ILE A 141 12.36 10.06 -5.72
C ILE A 141 12.16 10.54 -7.16
N THR A 142 10.91 10.75 -7.56
CA THR A 142 10.56 11.18 -8.93
C THR A 142 10.22 12.67 -8.98
N GLY A 143 9.57 13.19 -7.94
CA GLY A 143 9.13 14.57 -7.84
C GLY A 143 9.25 15.09 -6.41
N ARG A 144 8.86 16.36 -6.20
CA ARG A 144 8.78 16.95 -4.87
C ARG A 144 7.35 17.33 -4.56
N ARG A 145 6.90 17.00 -3.35
CA ARG A 145 5.60 17.41 -2.82
C ARG A 145 5.47 18.93 -2.82
N THR A 146 4.34 19.44 -3.31
CA THR A 146 3.92 20.83 -3.14
C THR A 146 2.54 20.84 -2.51
N ALA A 147 2.23 21.86 -1.70
CA ALA A 147 0.93 21.97 -1.05
C ALA A 147 -0.24 21.98 -2.06
N GLY A 148 -0.08 22.64 -3.21
CA GLY A 148 -1.11 22.70 -4.25
C GLY A 148 -1.39 21.36 -4.92
N THR A 149 -0.35 20.60 -5.26
CA THR A 149 -0.52 19.26 -5.86
C THR A 149 -1.08 18.26 -4.85
N ASP A 150 -0.63 18.33 -3.59
CA ASP A 150 -1.10 17.44 -2.51
C ASP A 150 -2.58 17.67 -2.21
N ALA A 151 -3.03 18.95 -2.18
CA ALA A 151 -4.45 19.29 -2.05
C ALA A 151 -5.27 18.74 -3.22
N ARG A 152 -4.80 18.90 -4.47
CA ARG A 152 -5.49 18.36 -5.65
C ARG A 152 -5.57 16.84 -5.65
N LEU A 153 -4.48 16.15 -5.27
CA LEU A 153 -4.48 14.70 -5.10
C LEU A 153 -5.57 14.28 -4.11
N ARG A 154 -5.64 14.97 -2.97
CA ARG A 154 -6.62 14.68 -1.91
C ARG A 154 -8.06 14.83 -2.41
N GLU A 155 -8.37 15.94 -3.08
CA GLU A 155 -9.68 16.17 -3.71
C GLU A 155 -10.03 15.08 -4.73
N THR A 156 -9.10 14.74 -5.62
CA THR A 156 -9.32 13.72 -6.67
C THR A 156 -9.56 12.35 -6.08
N VAL A 157 -8.78 11.96 -5.07
CA VAL A 157 -8.90 10.66 -4.41
C VAL A 157 -10.19 10.56 -3.61
N LEU A 158 -10.58 11.60 -2.87
CA LEU A 158 -11.86 11.59 -2.14
C LEU A 158 -13.06 11.49 -3.10
N ALA A 159 -13.07 12.26 -4.19
CA ALA A 159 -14.12 12.17 -5.19
C ALA A 159 -14.23 10.76 -5.82
N LEU A 160 -13.09 10.08 -6.05
CA LEU A 160 -13.05 8.69 -6.51
C LEU A 160 -13.69 7.72 -5.49
N LEU A 161 -13.34 7.87 -4.21
CA LEU A 161 -13.85 7.00 -3.14
C LEU A 161 -15.35 7.20 -2.90
N GLU A 162 -15.81 8.45 -2.93
CA GLU A 162 -17.21 8.84 -2.73
C GLU A 162 -18.10 8.50 -3.94
N GLY A 163 -17.50 8.39 -5.13
CA GLY A 163 -18.23 8.13 -6.37
C GLY A 163 -18.74 9.38 -7.08
N ASP A 164 -18.20 10.54 -6.73
CA ASP A 164 -18.55 11.85 -7.29
C ASP A 164 -17.76 12.19 -8.57
N VAL A 165 -17.08 11.19 -9.15
CA VAL A 165 -16.39 11.34 -10.45
C VAL A 165 -17.44 11.54 -11.54
N ARG A 166 -17.78 12.79 -11.82
CA ARG A 166 -18.56 13.16 -13.00
C ARG A 166 -17.73 12.83 -14.26
N PRO A 167 -18.35 12.20 -15.28
CA PRO A 167 -17.70 11.97 -16.56
C PRO A 167 -17.31 13.28 -17.27
#